data_AF-A0A2A4NPK6-F1
#
_entry.id   AF-A0A2A4NPK6-F1
#
_cell.length_a   1.000
_cell.length_b   1.000
_cell.length_c   1.000
_cell.angle_alpha   90.00
_cell.angle_beta   90.00
_cell.angle_gamma   90.00
#
_symmetry.space_group_name_H-M   'P 1'
#
loop_
_entity.id
_entity.type
_entity.pdbx_description
1 polymer ?
#
loop_
_entity_poly.entity_id
_entity_poly.type
_entity_poly.pdbx_seq_one_letter_code
_entity_poly.pdbx_strand_id
1 'polypeptide(L)'
;SRGTPAGPDPGCRPTAPQAKARAIAQIKSGDLQGAERTIAAVEAAISKQQQRAAAAPDPAPTPVAEPQEQAPPAQLDAVSALQEKVKGIAGPAGKKLSDALARVTALLDANNLKAADVLIARITQAVEKRTGTANPANQPQKAASWAGAETKLQEAIAKLMQAGTGDLGSIKQAFDFARKQAAAGNYDKAMSAVALTAGLVKEARTKASKPATSDPFAKSRQAWINTRAGMLRDLEGLKSAIDKATSDEQGLEEVQAKSSVLLDYLDGLDSTLETALGRLSEASDSNQSDGLKSAAQKIVEQYRGVLDTDFFMAVDKNGFVDTNIRATALNALQEVSAVLNA
;
A
#
# COMPACT_ATOMS: atom_id res chain seq x y z
N SER A 1 -2.81 -49.88 47.03
CA SER A 1 -2.16 -48.65 46.54
C SER A 1 -2.12 -48.64 45.02
N ARG A 2 -3.03 -47.89 44.38
CA ARG A 2 -2.90 -47.48 42.97
C ARG A 2 -2.98 -45.96 42.95
N GLY A 3 -1.91 -45.31 42.52
CA GLY A 3 -1.83 -43.85 42.37
C GLY A 3 -2.19 -43.47 40.93
N THR A 4 -3.28 -42.72 40.79
CA THR A 4 -3.76 -42.09 39.56
C THR A 4 -2.93 -40.83 39.29
N PRO A 5 -2.50 -40.53 38.04
CA PRO A 5 -1.86 -39.26 37.74
C PRO A 5 -2.89 -38.12 37.71
N ALA A 6 -2.51 -37.01 38.34
CA ALA A 6 -3.30 -35.80 38.51
C ALA A 6 -3.68 -35.17 37.16
N GLY A 7 -4.98 -34.90 36.98
CA GLY A 7 -5.48 -34.04 35.91
C GLY A 7 -5.16 -32.56 36.18
N PRO A 8 -5.19 -31.71 35.14
CA PRO A 8 -4.84 -30.30 35.27
C PRO A 8 -5.89 -29.52 36.08
N ASP A 9 -5.37 -28.65 36.94
CA ASP A 9 -6.05 -27.79 37.92
C ASP A 9 -7.22 -26.94 37.34
N PRO A 10 -8.42 -26.96 37.94
CA PRO A 10 -9.54 -26.10 37.54
C PRO A 10 -9.49 -24.77 38.31
N GLY A 11 -8.62 -23.82 37.92
CA GLY A 11 -8.44 -22.60 38.73
C GLY A 11 -8.07 -21.28 38.06
N CYS A 12 -7.47 -21.24 36.87
CA CYS A 12 -7.02 -19.97 36.28
C CYS A 12 -7.95 -19.49 35.15
N ARG A 13 -8.86 -18.56 35.47
CA ARG A 13 -9.53 -17.77 34.43
C ARG A 13 -8.51 -16.79 33.83
N PRO A 14 -8.39 -16.71 32.48
CA PRO A 14 -7.41 -15.85 31.84
C PRO A 14 -7.67 -14.38 32.19
N THR A 15 -6.62 -13.65 32.54
CA THR A 15 -6.71 -12.21 32.80
C THR A 15 -7.02 -11.46 31.50
N ALA A 16 -7.63 -10.27 31.58
CA ALA A 16 -8.02 -9.49 30.39
C ALA A 16 -6.87 -9.27 29.36
N PRO A 17 -5.61 -9.09 29.77
CA PRO A 17 -4.48 -9.05 28.84
C PRO A 17 -4.20 -10.40 28.15
N GLN A 18 -4.31 -11.52 28.88
CA GLN A 18 -4.12 -12.86 28.32
C GLN A 18 -5.24 -13.27 27.35
N ALA A 19 -6.48 -12.88 27.65
CA ALA A 19 -7.61 -13.11 26.75
C ALA A 19 -7.49 -12.30 25.45
N LYS A 20 -6.98 -11.06 25.52
CA LYS A 20 -6.66 -10.25 24.33
C LYS A 20 -5.54 -10.86 23.49
N ALA A 21 -4.46 -11.31 24.12
CA ALA A 21 -3.36 -11.98 23.40
C ALA A 21 -3.85 -13.28 22.71
N ARG A 22 -4.73 -14.03 23.36
CA ARG A 22 -5.33 -15.25 22.81
C ARG A 22 -6.27 -14.97 21.63
N ALA A 23 -7.10 -13.94 21.72
CA ALA A 23 -7.96 -13.52 20.60
C ALA A 23 -7.12 -13.08 19.38
N ILE A 24 -6.01 -12.37 19.60
CA ILE A 24 -5.09 -11.97 18.52
C ILE A 24 -4.41 -13.19 17.87
N ALA A 25 -4.03 -14.19 18.66
CA ALA A 25 -3.46 -15.44 18.14
C ALA A 25 -4.50 -16.27 17.34
N GLN A 26 -5.76 -16.28 17.76
CA GLN A 26 -6.87 -16.95 17.05
C GLN A 26 -7.18 -16.25 15.72
N ILE A 27 -7.16 -14.91 15.68
CA ILE A 27 -7.32 -14.14 14.44
C ILE A 27 -6.19 -14.41 13.46
N LYS A 28 -4.93 -14.46 13.95
CA LYS A 28 -3.76 -14.75 13.10
C LYS A 28 -3.74 -16.17 12.54
N SER A 29 -4.41 -17.12 13.20
CA SER A 29 -4.52 -18.51 12.75
C SER A 29 -5.79 -18.77 11.91
N GLY A 30 -6.63 -17.76 11.69
CA GLY A 30 -7.85 -17.90 10.88
C GLY A 30 -9.06 -18.47 11.63
N ASP A 31 -8.92 -18.79 12.92
CA ASP A 31 -10.04 -19.19 13.79
C ASP A 31 -10.82 -17.97 14.28
N LEU A 32 -11.55 -17.36 13.34
CA LEU A 32 -12.32 -16.14 13.58
C LEU A 32 -13.48 -16.37 14.57
N GLN A 33 -14.08 -17.57 14.55
CA GLN A 33 -15.17 -17.93 15.46
C GLN A 33 -14.68 -18.13 16.90
N GLY A 34 -13.48 -18.70 17.08
CA GLY A 34 -12.82 -18.77 18.38
C GLY A 34 -12.43 -17.39 18.92
N ALA A 35 -11.96 -16.48 18.05
CA ALA A 35 -11.63 -15.11 18.42
C ALA A 35 -12.86 -14.31 18.87
N GLU A 36 -13.98 -14.42 18.15
CA GLU A 36 -15.24 -13.76 18.51
C GLU A 36 -15.76 -14.22 19.87
N ARG A 37 -15.70 -15.53 20.17
CA ARG A 37 -16.09 -16.05 21.49
C ARG A 37 -15.19 -15.53 22.60
N THR A 38 -13.88 -15.44 22.37
CA THR A 38 -12.92 -14.90 23.34
C THR A 38 -13.16 -13.41 23.60
N ILE A 39 -13.50 -12.63 22.56
CA ILE A 39 -13.82 -11.20 22.69
C ILE A 39 -15.14 -11.00 23.45
N ALA A 40 -16.20 -11.73 23.10
CA ALA A 40 -17.48 -11.66 23.79
C ALA A 40 -17.37 -12.05 25.28
N ALA A 41 -16.53 -13.04 25.62
CA ALA A 41 -16.27 -13.42 27.00
C ALA A 41 -15.53 -12.32 27.80
N VAL A 42 -14.63 -11.57 27.15
CA VAL A 42 -13.94 -10.42 27.77
C VAL A 42 -14.89 -9.25 28.00
N GLU A 43 -15.76 -8.95 27.03
CA GLU A 43 -16.77 -7.91 27.17
C GLU A 43 -17.77 -8.24 28.29
N ALA A 44 -18.25 -9.49 28.36
CA ALA A 44 -19.12 -9.94 29.44
C ALA A 44 -18.43 -9.87 30.82
N ALA A 45 -17.13 -10.18 30.91
CA ALA A 45 -16.37 -10.06 32.14
C ALA A 45 -16.18 -8.59 32.58
N ILE A 46 -15.95 -7.67 31.62
CA ILE A 46 -15.85 -6.23 31.88
C ILE A 46 -17.18 -5.67 32.35
N SER A 47 -18.30 -6.01 31.70
CA SER A 47 -19.64 -5.60 32.15
C SER A 47 -19.97 -6.12 33.55
N LYS A 48 -19.58 -7.36 33.87
CA LYS A 48 -19.78 -7.93 35.21
C LYS A 48 -18.90 -7.26 36.29
N GLN A 49 -17.72 -6.77 35.92
CA GLN A 49 -16.85 -6.01 36.83
C GLN A 49 -17.36 -4.58 37.04
N GLN A 50 -17.94 -3.95 36.02
CA GLN A 50 -18.63 -2.65 36.12
C GLN A 50 -19.90 -2.73 36.98
N GLN A 51 -20.66 -3.83 36.88
CA GLN A 51 -21.81 -4.07 37.76
C GLN A 51 -21.41 -4.33 39.22
N ARG A 52 -20.24 -4.94 39.46
CA ARG A 52 -19.69 -5.10 40.83
C ARG A 52 -19.19 -3.78 41.43
N ALA A 53 -18.71 -2.85 40.61
CA ALA A 53 -18.31 -1.51 41.05
C ALA A 53 -19.51 -0.61 41.41
N ALA A 54 -20.71 -0.94 40.91
CA ALA A 54 -21.96 -0.22 41.19
C ALA A 54 -22.75 -0.75 42.41
N ALA A 55 -22.27 -1.79 43.10
CA ALA A 55 -23.00 -2.47 44.17
C ALA A 55 -22.36 -2.34 45.59
N ALA A 56 -21.50 -1.35 45.81
CA ALA A 56 -21.05 -1.01 47.17
C ALA A 56 -22.12 -0.12 47.85
N PRO A 57 -22.60 -0.43 49.08
CA PRO A 57 -23.63 0.37 49.73
C PRO A 57 -23.05 1.62 50.40
N ASP A 58 -23.83 2.71 50.30
CA ASP A 58 -23.67 4.07 50.81
C ASP A 58 -23.31 4.21 52.31
N PRO A 59 -22.89 5.44 52.71
CA PRO A 59 -23.78 6.22 53.55
C PRO A 59 -24.09 7.62 52.97
N ALA A 60 -25.40 7.83 52.76
CA ALA A 60 -26.27 8.97 53.09
C ALA A 60 -25.79 10.46 53.02
N PRO A 61 -26.73 11.39 52.74
CA PRO A 61 -26.54 12.41 51.71
C PRO A 61 -26.53 13.87 52.24
N THR A 62 -26.02 14.78 51.41
CA THR A 62 -26.45 16.19 51.41
C THR A 62 -26.56 16.69 49.96
N PRO A 63 -27.67 17.31 49.56
CA PRO A 63 -27.89 17.75 48.19
C PRO A 63 -27.36 19.18 47.99
N VAL A 64 -26.50 19.37 46.99
CA VAL A 64 -26.33 20.67 46.33
C VAL A 64 -26.45 20.42 44.84
N ALA A 65 -27.43 21.09 44.23
CA ALA A 65 -27.64 21.09 42.80
C ALA A 65 -26.42 21.72 42.11
N GLU A 66 -25.68 20.92 41.33
CA GLU A 66 -24.75 21.42 40.34
C GLU A 66 -25.48 21.68 39.01
N PRO A 67 -25.12 22.74 38.27
CA PRO A 67 -25.70 23.03 36.96
C PRO A 67 -25.46 21.85 36.01
N GLN A 68 -26.49 21.44 35.27
CA GLN A 68 -26.32 20.51 34.15
C GLN A 68 -25.40 21.19 33.12
N GLU A 69 -24.13 20.78 33.13
CA GLU A 69 -23.12 21.21 32.18
C GLU A 69 -23.55 20.71 30.79
N GLN A 70 -24.08 21.62 29.98
CA GLN A 70 -24.44 21.34 28.60
C GLN A 70 -23.20 20.87 27.84
N ALA A 71 -23.37 19.88 26.96
CA ALA A 71 -22.30 19.31 26.16
C ALA A 71 -21.43 20.43 25.54
N PRO A 72 -20.10 20.43 25.78
CA PRO A 72 -19.19 21.40 25.20
C PRO A 72 -19.40 21.55 23.67
N PRO A 73 -19.45 22.78 23.14
CA PRO A 73 -19.74 23.03 21.72
C PRO A 73 -18.80 22.28 20.77
N ALA A 74 -17.54 22.05 21.18
CA ALA A 74 -16.55 21.30 20.42
C ALA A 74 -16.94 19.83 20.11
N GLN A 75 -17.72 19.17 20.98
CA GLN A 75 -18.13 17.78 20.78
C GLN A 75 -19.33 17.67 19.82
N LEU A 76 -20.22 18.66 19.85
CA LEU A 76 -21.34 18.77 18.90
C LEU A 76 -20.83 19.07 17.49
N ASP A 77 -19.82 19.93 17.36
CA ASP A 77 -19.15 20.21 16.08
C ASP A 77 -18.44 18.96 15.53
N ALA A 78 -17.76 18.20 16.40
CA ALA A 78 -17.10 16.95 16.01
C ALA A 78 -18.08 15.88 15.53
N VAL A 79 -19.23 15.73 16.20
CA VAL A 79 -20.29 14.78 15.78
C VAL A 79 -20.88 15.17 14.43
N SER A 80 -21.16 16.46 14.21
CA SER A 80 -21.72 16.97 12.95
C SER A 80 -20.74 16.77 11.78
N ALA A 81 -19.45 17.05 11.99
CA ALA A 81 -18.40 16.81 10.99
C ALA A 81 -18.22 15.32 10.65
N LEU A 82 -18.44 14.42 11.62
CA LEU A 82 -18.38 12.98 11.40
C LEU A 82 -19.63 12.45 10.69
N GLN A 83 -20.82 13.01 10.95
CA GLN A 83 -22.06 12.62 10.27
C GLN A 83 -21.96 12.82 8.76
N GLU A 84 -21.45 13.96 8.31
CA GLU A 84 -21.25 14.22 6.88
C GLU A 84 -20.25 13.24 6.24
N LYS A 85 -19.15 12.93 6.93
CA LYS A 85 -18.17 11.95 6.45
C LYS A 85 -18.70 10.52 6.41
N VAL A 86 -19.57 10.15 7.34
CA VAL A 86 -20.19 8.81 7.39
C VAL A 86 -21.25 8.62 6.30
N LYS A 87 -22.00 9.68 5.91
CA LYS A 87 -22.95 9.62 4.79
C LYS A 87 -22.30 9.20 3.47
N GLY A 88 -21.04 9.54 3.25
CA GLY A 88 -20.26 9.14 2.07
C GLY A 88 -19.78 7.68 2.06
N ILE A 89 -19.94 6.93 3.15
CA ILE A 89 -19.47 5.54 3.26
C ILE A 89 -20.64 4.57 2.99
N ALA A 90 -20.64 3.93 1.83
CA ALA A 90 -21.65 2.95 1.45
C ALA A 90 -21.51 1.59 2.15
N GLY A 91 -22.62 0.87 2.27
CA GLY A 91 -22.67 -0.54 2.70
C GLY A 91 -22.69 -0.78 4.22
N PRO A 92 -22.47 -2.03 4.67
CA PRO A 92 -22.64 -2.45 6.08
C PRO A 92 -21.75 -1.69 7.08
N ALA A 93 -20.65 -1.11 6.60
CA ALA A 93 -19.75 -0.30 7.39
C ALA A 93 -20.29 1.09 7.71
N GLY A 94 -20.93 1.76 6.74
CA GLY A 94 -21.57 3.06 6.95
C GLY A 94 -22.69 2.96 7.98
N LYS A 95 -23.49 1.88 7.90
CA LYS A 95 -24.55 1.60 8.89
C LYS A 95 -23.99 1.46 10.31
N LYS A 96 -22.93 0.67 10.51
CA LYS A 96 -22.29 0.50 11.83
C LYS A 96 -21.69 1.79 12.39
N LEU A 97 -21.18 2.68 11.53
CA LEU A 97 -20.63 3.98 11.95
C LEU A 97 -21.74 4.98 12.28
N SER A 98 -22.84 4.95 11.55
CA SER A 98 -24.05 5.74 11.87
C SER A 98 -24.66 5.30 13.21
N ASP A 99 -24.76 3.99 13.46
CA ASP A 99 -25.21 3.44 14.75
C ASP A 99 -24.29 3.84 15.91
N ALA A 100 -22.98 3.93 15.66
CA ALA A 100 -22.01 4.39 16.65
C ALA A 100 -22.14 5.90 16.94
N LEU A 101 -22.42 6.72 15.93
CA LEU A 101 -22.69 8.16 16.10
C LEU A 101 -23.97 8.40 16.91
N ALA A 102 -25.03 7.62 16.68
CA ALA A 102 -26.25 7.70 17.49
C ALA A 102 -25.98 7.40 18.98
N ARG A 103 -25.03 6.49 19.28
CA ARG A 103 -24.58 6.20 20.65
C ARG A 103 -23.76 7.33 21.25
N VAL A 104 -23.01 8.10 20.45
CA VAL A 104 -22.33 9.31 20.93
C VAL A 104 -23.36 10.35 21.37
N THR A 105 -24.41 10.59 20.56
CA THR A 105 -25.50 11.52 20.92
C THR A 105 -26.16 11.10 22.23
N ALA A 106 -26.50 9.82 22.39
CA ALA A 106 -27.07 9.32 23.64
C ALA A 106 -26.13 9.47 24.85
N LEU A 107 -24.80 9.41 24.65
CA LEU A 107 -23.82 9.65 25.72
C LEU A 107 -23.69 11.13 26.06
N LEU A 108 -23.81 12.02 25.08
CA LEU A 108 -23.82 13.47 25.30
C LEU A 108 -25.10 13.91 26.02
N ASP A 109 -26.26 13.35 25.66
CA ASP A 109 -27.54 13.60 26.34
C ASP A 109 -27.53 13.09 27.79
N ALA A 110 -26.82 11.99 28.04
CA ALA A 110 -26.59 11.44 29.38
C ALA A 110 -25.43 12.11 30.15
N ASN A 111 -24.87 13.20 29.63
CA ASN A 111 -23.72 13.94 30.16
C ASN A 111 -22.47 13.06 30.44
N ASN A 112 -22.32 11.95 29.71
CA ASN A 112 -21.16 11.06 29.83
C ASN A 112 -20.06 11.47 28.84
N LEU A 113 -19.50 12.65 29.07
CA LEU A 113 -18.58 13.33 28.17
C LEU A 113 -17.30 12.51 27.90
N LYS A 114 -16.75 11.84 28.94
CA LYS A 114 -15.56 11.00 28.78
C LYS A 114 -15.80 9.79 27.88
N ALA A 115 -16.97 9.14 28.00
CA ALA A 115 -17.30 8.02 27.12
C ALA A 115 -17.62 8.49 25.70
N ALA A 116 -18.28 9.65 25.57
CA ALA A 116 -18.55 10.28 24.30
C ALA A 116 -17.24 10.60 23.55
N ASP A 117 -16.25 11.23 24.21
CA ASP A 117 -14.95 11.55 23.62
C ASP A 117 -14.19 10.31 23.13
N VAL A 118 -14.18 9.24 23.94
CA VAL A 118 -13.54 7.97 23.56
C VAL A 118 -14.22 7.36 22.33
N LEU A 119 -15.55 7.46 22.25
CA LEU A 119 -16.31 6.91 21.15
C LEU A 119 -16.17 7.77 19.88
N ILE A 120 -16.17 9.10 20.01
CA ILE A 120 -15.85 10.06 18.94
C ILE A 120 -14.48 9.73 18.34
N ALA A 121 -13.44 9.61 19.17
CA ALA A 121 -12.09 9.29 18.70
C ALA A 121 -12.01 7.96 17.94
N ARG A 122 -12.77 6.94 18.38
CA ARG A 122 -12.83 5.64 17.69
C ARG A 122 -13.58 5.71 16.36
N ILE A 123 -14.68 6.47 16.30
CA ILE A 123 -15.44 6.69 15.07
C ILE A 123 -14.58 7.48 14.08
N THR A 124 -13.90 8.53 14.53
CA THR A 124 -12.93 9.29 13.72
C THR A 124 -11.89 8.37 13.11
N GLN A 125 -11.21 7.54 13.92
CA GLN A 125 -10.22 6.59 13.40
C GLN A 125 -10.80 5.56 12.43
N ALA A 126 -12.05 5.12 12.64
CA ALA A 126 -12.69 4.14 11.77
C ALA A 126 -13.17 4.76 10.45
N VAL A 127 -13.61 6.03 10.47
CA VAL A 127 -13.91 6.83 9.29
C VAL A 127 -12.61 7.10 8.53
N GLU A 128 -11.56 7.58 9.20
CA GLU A 128 -10.23 7.84 8.63
C GLU A 128 -9.61 6.62 7.96
N LYS A 129 -9.70 5.43 8.58
CA LYS A 129 -9.25 4.17 7.97
C LYS A 129 -10.02 3.78 6.71
N ARG A 130 -11.23 4.27 6.54
CA ARG A 130 -12.13 3.94 5.41
C ARG A 130 -12.14 5.01 4.32
N THR A 131 -11.96 6.28 4.68
CA THR A 131 -11.86 7.42 3.75
C THR A 131 -10.43 7.74 3.37
N GLY A 132 -9.43 7.14 4.04
CA GLY A 132 -8.00 7.35 3.76
C GLY A 132 -7.44 8.69 4.26
N THR A 133 -8.19 9.44 5.07
CA THR A 133 -7.69 10.69 5.68
C THR A 133 -6.89 10.38 6.94
N ALA A 134 -5.62 10.77 6.98
CA ALA A 134 -4.65 10.41 8.02
C ALA A 134 -4.81 11.20 9.33
N ASN A 135 -4.59 10.53 10.47
CA ASN A 135 -4.49 11.14 11.80
C ASN A 135 -3.18 11.96 11.93
N PRO A 136 -3.23 13.28 12.22
CA PRO A 136 -2.06 14.17 12.19
C PRO A 136 -1.03 13.91 13.31
N ALA A 137 -1.41 13.30 14.44
CA ALA A 137 -0.54 13.18 15.62
C ALA A 137 0.66 12.21 15.45
N ASN A 138 0.63 11.30 14.49
CA ASN A 138 1.69 10.28 14.28
C ASN A 138 2.42 10.41 12.94
N GLN A 139 2.18 11.48 12.18
CA GLN A 139 2.81 11.68 10.87
C GLN A 139 4.35 11.79 10.91
N PRO A 140 4.98 12.50 11.86
CA PRO A 140 6.44 12.66 11.86
C PRO A 140 7.18 11.33 12.00
N GLN A 141 6.66 10.42 12.83
CA GLN A 141 7.29 9.12 13.08
C GLN A 141 7.08 8.14 11.92
N LYS A 142 5.94 8.23 11.22
CA LYS A 142 5.67 7.43 10.02
C LYS A 142 6.47 7.92 8.82
N ALA A 143 6.66 9.23 8.68
CA ALA A 143 7.55 9.83 7.68
C ALA A 143 9.01 9.39 7.89
N ALA A 144 9.50 9.39 9.14
CA ALA A 144 10.83 8.88 9.47
C ALA A 144 10.99 7.37 9.17
N SER A 145 9.96 6.57 9.48
CA SER A 145 9.95 5.14 9.18
C SER A 145 9.96 4.86 7.67
N TRP A 146 9.23 5.67 6.91
CA TRP A 146 9.26 5.65 5.44
C TRP A 146 10.65 6.00 4.90
N ALA A 147 11.26 7.10 5.33
CA ALA A 147 12.57 7.53 4.85
C ALA A 147 13.63 6.43 5.02
N GLY A 148 13.68 5.79 6.19
CA GLY A 148 14.60 4.67 6.43
C GLY A 148 14.29 3.42 5.61
N ALA A 149 13.03 3.16 5.26
CA ALA A 149 12.63 2.06 4.40
C ALA A 149 12.92 2.34 2.92
N GLU A 150 12.70 3.58 2.47
CA GLU A 150 12.97 4.04 1.10
C GLU A 150 14.44 3.85 0.74
N THR A 151 15.37 4.33 1.58
CA THR A 151 16.81 4.17 1.33
C THR A 151 17.23 2.71 1.23
N LYS A 152 16.80 1.86 2.17
CA LYS A 152 17.14 0.43 2.18
C LYS A 152 16.61 -0.31 0.96
N LEU A 153 15.39 0.03 0.53
CA LEU A 153 14.82 -0.55 -0.69
C LEU A 153 15.52 -0.05 -1.94
N GLN A 154 15.84 1.24 -2.04
CA GLN A 154 16.62 1.77 -3.17
C GLN A 154 17.95 1.03 -3.35
N GLU A 155 18.72 0.84 -2.28
CA GLU A 155 19.96 0.07 -2.33
C GLU A 155 19.75 -1.38 -2.77
N ALA A 156 18.69 -2.03 -2.27
CA ALA A 156 18.38 -3.40 -2.61
C ALA A 156 17.94 -3.57 -4.07
N ILE A 157 17.13 -2.62 -4.57
CA ILE A 157 16.68 -2.56 -5.96
C ILE A 157 17.86 -2.26 -6.88
N ALA A 158 18.72 -1.30 -6.54
CA ALA A 158 19.93 -0.98 -7.31
C ALA A 158 20.85 -2.21 -7.46
N LYS A 159 21.03 -3.01 -6.40
CA LYS A 159 21.77 -4.28 -6.46
C LYS A 159 21.11 -5.30 -7.39
N LEU A 160 19.78 -5.39 -7.39
CA LEU A 160 19.06 -6.28 -8.30
C LEU A 160 19.12 -5.80 -9.76
N MET A 161 19.12 -4.49 -9.98
CA MET A 161 19.32 -3.89 -11.31
C MET A 161 20.73 -4.18 -11.83
N GLN A 162 21.76 -4.00 -10.99
CA GLN A 162 23.14 -4.35 -11.33
C GLN A 162 23.30 -5.85 -11.61
N ALA A 163 22.65 -6.69 -10.80
CA ALA A 163 22.69 -8.14 -10.98
C ALA A 163 21.80 -8.64 -12.13
N GLY A 164 20.92 -7.80 -12.67
CA GLY A 164 19.95 -8.17 -13.68
C GLY A 164 19.00 -9.31 -13.30
N THR A 165 18.65 -9.39 -12.01
CA THR A 165 17.88 -10.52 -11.47
C THR A 165 16.54 -10.09 -10.90
N GLY A 166 15.55 -10.97 -11.04
CA GLY A 166 14.19 -10.77 -10.54
C GLY A 166 13.29 -9.94 -11.46
N ASP A 167 12.03 -9.83 -11.05
CA ASP A 167 11.01 -9.02 -11.73
C ASP A 167 11.16 -7.53 -11.38
N LEU A 168 12.12 -6.88 -12.04
CA LEU A 168 12.43 -5.46 -11.83
C LEU A 168 11.24 -4.55 -12.16
N GLY A 169 10.39 -4.94 -13.12
CA GLY A 169 9.12 -4.26 -13.40
C GLY A 169 8.18 -4.25 -12.19
N SER A 170 7.84 -5.44 -11.66
CA SER A 170 6.96 -5.55 -10.49
C SER A 170 7.56 -4.91 -9.23
N ILE A 171 8.89 -5.06 -9.04
CA ILE A 171 9.62 -4.42 -7.93
C ILE A 171 9.54 -2.90 -8.03
N LYS A 172 9.80 -2.33 -9.22
CA LYS A 172 9.74 -0.89 -9.46
C LYS A 172 8.32 -0.36 -9.30
N GLN A 173 7.31 -1.03 -9.86
CA GLN A 173 5.91 -0.62 -9.75
C GLN A 173 5.44 -0.59 -8.28
N ALA A 174 5.76 -1.62 -7.50
CA ALA A 174 5.44 -1.66 -6.07
C ALA A 174 6.16 -0.54 -5.30
N PHE A 175 7.42 -0.27 -5.64
CA PHE A 175 8.20 0.79 -5.02
C PHE A 175 7.69 2.19 -5.39
N ASP A 176 7.35 2.44 -6.66
CA ASP A 176 6.79 3.70 -7.14
C ASP A 176 5.41 3.95 -6.54
N PHE A 177 4.58 2.91 -6.38
CA PHE A 177 3.34 3.01 -5.62
C PHE A 177 3.60 3.42 -4.17
N ALA A 178 4.61 2.85 -3.51
CA ALA A 178 5.00 3.25 -2.16
C ALA A 178 5.40 4.74 -2.08
N ARG A 179 6.20 5.23 -3.04
CA ARG A 179 6.59 6.64 -3.14
C ARG A 179 5.41 7.56 -3.39
N LYS A 180 4.50 7.20 -4.31
CA LYS A 180 3.26 7.95 -4.58
C LYS A 180 2.38 8.05 -3.33
N GLN A 181 2.25 6.97 -2.56
CA GLN A 181 1.50 7.01 -1.30
C GLN A 181 2.18 7.86 -0.23
N ALA A 182 3.51 7.79 -0.10
CA ALA A 182 4.26 8.61 0.85
C ALA A 182 4.18 10.11 0.52
N ALA A 183 4.28 10.47 -0.77
CA ALA A 183 4.11 11.84 -1.25
C ALA A 183 2.70 12.39 -0.95
N ALA A 184 1.68 11.54 -0.98
CA ALA A 184 0.31 11.87 -0.59
C ALA A 184 0.08 11.89 0.94
N GLY A 185 1.12 11.72 1.77
CA GLY A 185 1.01 11.62 3.23
C GLY A 185 0.41 10.30 3.73
N ASN A 186 0.14 9.34 2.85
CA ASN A 186 -0.45 8.04 3.15
C ASN A 186 0.61 7.02 3.61
N TYR A 187 1.36 7.34 4.67
CA TYR A 187 2.49 6.53 5.10
C TYR A 187 2.12 5.08 5.50
N ASP A 188 0.90 4.80 5.94
CA ASP A 188 0.46 3.42 6.22
C ASP A 188 0.36 2.58 4.94
N LYS A 189 -0.14 3.16 3.85
CA LYS A 189 -0.19 2.51 2.53
C LYS A 189 1.20 2.42 1.93
N ALA A 190 2.02 3.45 2.09
CA ALA A 190 3.43 3.43 1.67
C ALA A 190 4.19 2.29 2.36
N MET A 191 4.05 2.12 3.68
CA MET A 191 4.72 1.06 4.42
C MET A 191 4.17 -0.35 4.09
N SER A 192 2.90 -0.46 3.72
CA SER A 192 2.36 -1.73 3.20
C SER A 192 2.98 -2.10 1.85
N ALA A 193 3.16 -1.11 0.97
CA ALA A 193 3.84 -1.28 -0.30
C ALA A 193 5.34 -1.58 -0.13
N VAL A 194 6.02 -0.98 0.87
CA VAL A 194 7.38 -1.34 1.28
C VAL A 194 7.50 -2.83 1.58
N ALA A 195 6.56 -3.41 2.33
CA ALA A 195 6.59 -4.84 2.66
C ALA A 195 6.44 -5.72 1.42
N LEU A 196 5.58 -5.33 0.48
CA LEU A 196 5.42 -5.99 -0.81
C LEU A 196 6.72 -5.93 -1.63
N THR A 197 7.31 -4.74 -1.79
CA THR A 197 8.57 -4.55 -2.50
C THR A 197 9.69 -5.36 -1.87
N ALA A 198 9.79 -5.40 -0.53
CA ALA A 198 10.80 -6.19 0.17
C ALA A 198 10.61 -7.71 -0.07
N GLY A 199 9.36 -8.19 -0.16
CA GLY A 199 9.05 -9.57 -0.53
C GLY A 199 9.55 -9.91 -1.94
N LEU A 200 9.26 -9.07 -2.92
CA LEU A 200 9.70 -9.24 -4.31
C LEU A 200 11.23 -9.19 -4.44
N VAL A 201 11.88 -8.28 -3.71
CA VAL A 201 13.35 -8.19 -3.63
C VAL A 201 13.95 -9.47 -3.04
N LYS A 202 13.33 -10.01 -1.99
CA LYS A 202 13.77 -11.27 -1.37
C LYS A 202 13.62 -12.44 -2.34
N GLU A 203 12.48 -12.53 -3.02
CA GLU A 203 12.22 -13.56 -4.03
C GLU A 203 13.25 -13.51 -5.17
N ALA A 204 13.55 -12.31 -5.67
CA ALA A 204 14.58 -12.07 -6.68
C ALA A 204 15.96 -12.59 -6.24
N ARG A 205 16.36 -12.31 -5.00
CA ARG A 205 17.63 -12.80 -4.44
C ARG A 205 17.70 -14.32 -4.30
N THR A 206 16.59 -14.96 -3.91
CA THR A 206 16.53 -16.43 -3.83
C THR A 206 16.60 -17.10 -5.20
N LYS A 207 16.03 -16.49 -6.25
CA LYS A 207 16.13 -17.01 -7.62
C LYS A 207 17.51 -16.76 -8.25
N ALA A 208 18.22 -15.71 -7.85
CA ALA A 208 19.58 -15.37 -8.31
C ALA A 208 20.69 -16.35 -7.86
N SER A 209 20.40 -17.31 -6.99
CA SER A 209 21.38 -18.33 -6.54
C SER A 209 21.55 -19.49 -7.53
N LYS A 210 20.88 -19.44 -8.69
CA LYS A 210 21.09 -20.32 -9.84
C LYS A 210 22.09 -19.61 -10.78
N PRO A 211 23.13 -20.29 -11.32
CA PRO A 211 24.15 -19.62 -12.14
C PRO A 211 23.47 -18.86 -13.29
N ALA A 212 23.93 -17.63 -13.56
CA ALA A 212 23.53 -16.84 -14.72
C ALA A 212 23.69 -17.72 -15.96
N THR A 213 22.56 -18.26 -16.41
CA THR A 213 22.56 -19.20 -17.51
C THR A 213 22.94 -18.38 -18.73
N SER A 214 23.76 -18.93 -19.62
CA SER A 214 24.02 -18.42 -20.97
C SER A 214 22.76 -18.40 -21.85
N ASP A 215 21.59 -18.30 -21.22
CA ASP A 215 20.29 -18.33 -21.82
C ASP A 215 20.07 -17.01 -22.56
N PRO A 216 19.89 -17.04 -23.88
CA PRO A 216 19.69 -15.85 -24.68
C PRO A 216 18.42 -15.09 -24.24
N PHE A 217 17.38 -15.76 -23.71
CA PHE A 217 16.16 -15.08 -23.26
C PHE A 217 16.40 -14.24 -22.01
N ALA A 218 17.12 -14.77 -21.01
CA ALA A 218 17.54 -14.01 -19.84
C ALA A 218 18.39 -12.78 -20.21
N LYS A 219 19.30 -12.92 -21.19
CA LYS A 219 20.11 -11.80 -21.68
C LYS A 219 19.26 -10.73 -22.38
N SER A 220 18.37 -11.14 -23.29
CA SER A 220 17.44 -10.23 -23.98
C SER A 220 16.50 -9.52 -23.02
N ARG A 221 16.02 -10.22 -21.99
CA ARG A 221 15.22 -9.63 -20.91
C ARG A 221 15.97 -8.50 -20.21
N GLN A 222 17.23 -8.75 -19.83
CA GLN A 222 18.04 -7.76 -19.15
C GLN A 222 18.34 -6.54 -20.02
N ALA A 223 18.63 -6.76 -21.30
CA ALA A 223 18.82 -5.67 -22.26
C ALA A 223 17.55 -4.79 -22.34
N TRP A 224 16.36 -5.39 -22.45
CA TRP A 224 15.11 -4.64 -22.48
C TRP A 224 14.83 -3.85 -21.20
N ILE A 225 15.09 -4.44 -20.02
CA ILE A 225 14.99 -3.73 -18.72
C ILE A 225 15.85 -2.47 -18.73
N ASN A 226 17.11 -2.60 -19.15
CA ASN A 226 18.06 -1.49 -19.19
C ASN A 226 17.60 -0.40 -20.16
N THR A 227 17.06 -0.80 -21.33
CA THR A 227 16.48 0.11 -22.31
C THR A 227 15.32 0.89 -21.73
N ARG A 228 14.34 0.25 -21.07
CA ARG A 228 13.20 0.97 -20.46
C ARG A 228 13.64 1.91 -19.35
N ALA A 229 14.61 1.51 -18.53
CA ALA A 229 15.19 2.40 -17.53
C ALA A 229 15.92 3.60 -18.17
N GLY A 230 16.51 3.43 -19.35
CA GLY A 230 17.07 4.51 -20.17
C GLY A 230 15.99 5.48 -20.64
N MET A 231 14.93 4.96 -21.27
CA MET A 231 13.81 5.78 -21.74
C MET A 231 13.20 6.65 -20.64
N LEU A 232 13.02 6.09 -19.44
CA LEU A 232 12.52 6.84 -18.29
C LEU A 232 13.45 8.01 -17.92
N ARG A 233 14.75 7.77 -17.84
CA ARG A 233 15.74 8.81 -17.52
C ARG A 233 15.77 9.91 -18.58
N ASP A 234 15.67 9.53 -19.85
CA ASP A 234 15.69 10.48 -20.96
C ASP A 234 14.42 11.35 -20.96
N LEU A 235 13.25 10.78 -20.66
CA LEU A 235 12.00 11.54 -20.50
C LEU A 235 12.00 12.44 -19.26
N GLU A 236 12.59 12.00 -18.14
CA GLU A 236 12.80 12.85 -16.96
C GLU A 236 13.74 14.02 -17.30
N GLY A 237 14.79 13.76 -18.08
CA GLY A 237 15.69 14.78 -18.61
C GLY A 237 14.97 15.79 -19.50
N LEU A 238 14.13 15.32 -20.42
CA LEU A 238 13.28 16.17 -21.26
C LEU A 238 12.33 17.03 -20.42
N LYS A 239 11.62 16.42 -19.46
CA LYS A 239 10.74 17.15 -18.56
C LYS A 239 11.48 18.30 -17.85
N SER A 240 12.64 18.00 -17.28
CA SER A 240 13.48 18.99 -16.61
C SER A 240 13.89 20.15 -17.54
N ALA A 241 14.23 19.83 -18.79
CA ALA A 241 14.58 20.84 -19.79
C ALA A 241 13.39 21.74 -20.16
N ILE A 242 12.19 21.16 -20.31
CA ILE A 242 10.95 21.91 -20.54
C ILE A 242 10.63 22.81 -19.35
N ASP A 243 10.69 22.28 -18.13
CA ASP A 243 10.38 23.04 -16.93
C ASP A 243 11.32 24.24 -16.78
N LYS A 244 12.62 24.03 -17.03
CA LYS A 244 13.64 25.09 -17.01
C LYS A 244 13.41 26.15 -18.10
N ALA A 245 13.02 25.73 -19.30
CA ALA A 245 12.76 26.67 -20.40
C ALA A 245 11.49 27.50 -20.20
N THR A 246 10.59 27.07 -19.33
CA THR A 246 9.27 27.69 -19.11
C THR A 246 9.13 28.40 -17.77
N SER A 247 10.12 28.29 -16.86
CA SER A 247 9.99 28.80 -15.48
C SER A 247 9.92 30.31 -15.35
N ASP A 248 10.49 31.04 -16.30
CA ASP A 248 10.57 32.50 -16.26
C ASP A 248 9.60 33.17 -17.25
N GLU A 249 8.79 32.38 -17.95
CA GLU A 249 7.89 32.83 -19.01
C GLU A 249 6.45 32.91 -18.50
N GLN A 250 5.91 34.13 -18.42
CA GLN A 250 4.56 34.38 -17.95
C GLN A 250 3.51 33.79 -18.92
N GLY A 251 2.58 32.99 -18.41
CA GLY A 251 1.54 32.33 -19.23
C GLY A 251 1.87 30.90 -19.69
N LEU A 252 3.01 30.33 -19.29
CA LEU A 252 3.39 28.94 -19.58
C LEU A 252 3.28 27.99 -18.38
N GLU A 253 2.60 28.40 -17.30
CA GLU A 253 2.47 27.64 -16.06
C GLU A 253 1.77 26.29 -16.28
N GLU A 254 0.83 26.23 -17.24
CA GLU A 254 0.17 24.97 -17.62
C GLU A 254 1.12 23.95 -18.27
N VAL A 255 2.18 24.41 -18.94
CA VAL A 255 3.15 23.53 -19.61
C VAL A 255 3.96 22.76 -18.56
N GLN A 256 4.38 23.43 -17.49
CA GLN A 256 5.05 22.79 -16.36
C GLN A 256 4.14 21.81 -15.61
N ALA A 257 2.86 22.16 -15.45
CA ALA A 257 1.90 21.26 -14.82
C ALA A 257 1.67 19.99 -15.65
N LYS A 258 1.68 20.11 -16.98
CA LYS A 258 1.41 19.01 -17.93
C LYS A 258 2.66 18.24 -18.36
N SER A 259 3.87 18.73 -18.09
CA SER A 259 5.13 18.05 -18.46
C SER A 259 5.30 16.68 -17.79
N SER A 260 4.58 16.44 -16.67
CA SER A 260 4.54 15.14 -15.98
C SER A 260 3.89 14.01 -16.79
N VAL A 261 2.94 14.34 -17.69
CA VAL A 261 2.24 13.36 -18.54
C VAL A 261 3.19 12.64 -19.51
N LEU A 262 4.36 13.21 -19.80
CA LEU A 262 5.39 12.57 -20.64
C LEU A 262 5.75 11.16 -20.14
N LEU A 263 5.74 10.96 -18.82
CA LEU A 263 6.11 9.69 -18.19
C LEU A 263 4.99 8.64 -18.32
N ASP A 264 3.73 9.06 -18.40
CA ASP A 264 2.58 8.17 -18.50
C ASP A 264 2.56 7.42 -19.85
N TYR A 265 3.17 7.97 -20.89
CA TYR A 265 3.31 7.29 -22.19
C TYR A 265 4.20 6.04 -22.13
N LEU A 266 5.03 5.88 -21.09
CA LEU A 266 5.76 4.63 -20.86
C LEU A 266 4.89 3.51 -20.29
N ASP A 267 3.68 3.78 -19.81
CA ASP A 267 2.77 2.74 -19.31
C ASP A 267 2.38 1.75 -20.43
N GLY A 268 2.42 2.18 -21.70
CA GLY A 268 2.24 1.30 -22.86
C GLY A 268 3.43 0.37 -23.13
N LEU A 269 4.58 0.58 -22.47
CA LEU A 269 5.81 -0.20 -22.59
C LEU A 269 6.13 -0.87 -21.24
N ASP A 270 5.17 -1.61 -20.70
CA ASP A 270 5.22 -2.17 -19.35
C ASP A 270 6.18 -3.39 -19.21
N SER A 271 6.07 -4.11 -18.08
CA SER A 271 6.90 -5.27 -17.76
C SER A 271 6.45 -6.59 -18.43
N THR A 272 5.38 -6.59 -19.23
CA THR A 272 4.81 -7.81 -19.81
C THR A 272 5.82 -8.56 -20.69
N LEU A 273 6.62 -7.85 -21.49
CA LEU A 273 7.70 -8.46 -22.27
C LEU A 273 8.78 -9.12 -21.37
N GLU A 274 9.11 -8.49 -20.24
CA GLU A 274 10.09 -9.04 -19.30
C GLU A 274 9.59 -10.31 -18.63
N THR A 275 8.30 -10.33 -18.28
CA THR A 275 7.64 -11.52 -17.72
C THR A 275 7.62 -12.64 -18.75
N ALA A 276 7.30 -12.34 -20.01
CA ALA A 276 7.28 -13.32 -21.10
C ALA A 276 8.66 -13.94 -21.35
N LEU A 277 9.71 -13.11 -21.44
CA LEU A 277 11.10 -13.58 -21.61
C LEU A 277 11.58 -14.37 -20.38
N GLY A 278 11.15 -13.99 -19.17
CA GLY A 278 11.43 -14.74 -17.95
C GLY A 278 10.82 -16.15 -17.99
N ARG A 279 9.57 -16.29 -18.43
CA ARG A 279 8.94 -17.60 -18.61
C ARG A 279 9.65 -18.46 -19.66
N LEU A 280 10.13 -17.84 -20.75
CA LEU A 280 10.93 -18.53 -21.76
C LEU A 280 12.25 -19.07 -21.19
N SER A 281 12.91 -18.31 -20.31
CA SER A 281 14.15 -18.76 -19.64
C SER A 281 13.95 -19.95 -18.71
N GLU A 282 12.72 -20.15 -18.22
CA GLU A 282 12.37 -21.23 -17.28
C GLU A 282 11.76 -22.45 -17.98
N ALA A 283 11.30 -22.29 -19.22
CA ALA A 283 10.65 -23.37 -19.98
C ALA A 283 11.65 -24.49 -20.29
N SER A 284 11.28 -25.72 -19.93
CA SER A 284 12.10 -26.93 -20.14
C SER A 284 11.64 -27.78 -21.33
N ASP A 285 10.47 -27.47 -21.90
CA ASP A 285 9.80 -28.22 -22.98
C ASP A 285 9.75 -27.35 -24.26
N SER A 286 10.10 -27.94 -25.41
CA SER A 286 10.14 -27.26 -26.71
C SER A 286 8.77 -26.77 -27.18
N ASN A 287 7.69 -27.50 -26.95
CA ASN A 287 6.36 -27.09 -27.40
C ASN A 287 5.80 -25.93 -26.56
N GLN A 288 6.13 -25.89 -25.27
CA GLN A 288 5.80 -24.75 -24.41
C GLN A 288 6.61 -23.50 -24.81
N SER A 289 7.86 -23.71 -25.24
CA SER A 289 8.72 -22.63 -25.74
C SER A 289 8.13 -21.94 -26.97
N ASP A 290 7.60 -22.68 -27.94
CA ASP A 290 7.05 -22.08 -29.18
C ASP A 290 5.82 -21.19 -28.92
N GLY A 291 4.90 -21.66 -28.06
CA GLY A 291 3.74 -20.86 -27.66
C GLY A 291 4.14 -19.57 -26.92
N LEU A 292 5.14 -19.67 -26.04
CA LEU A 292 5.68 -18.52 -25.31
C LEU A 292 6.46 -17.55 -26.23
N LYS A 293 7.20 -18.06 -27.22
CA LYS A 293 7.88 -17.26 -28.24
C LYS A 293 6.88 -16.46 -29.05
N SER A 294 5.80 -17.10 -29.52
CA SER A 294 4.74 -16.40 -30.26
C SER A 294 4.04 -15.33 -29.42
N ALA A 295 3.80 -15.59 -28.13
CA ALA A 295 3.24 -14.59 -27.22
C ALA A 295 4.20 -13.40 -27.01
N ALA A 296 5.49 -13.66 -26.81
CA ALA A 296 6.51 -12.62 -26.69
C ALA A 296 6.63 -11.77 -27.96
N GLN A 297 6.59 -12.38 -29.15
CA GLN A 297 6.59 -11.67 -30.44
C GLN A 297 5.40 -10.71 -30.57
N LYS A 298 4.19 -11.12 -30.15
CA LYS A 298 3.02 -10.24 -30.18
C LYS A 298 3.20 -9.01 -29.28
N ILE A 299 3.80 -9.18 -28.10
CA ILE A 299 4.10 -8.06 -27.19
C ILE A 299 5.14 -7.13 -27.83
N VAL A 300 6.19 -7.69 -28.46
CA VAL A 300 7.17 -6.88 -29.19
C VAL A 300 6.52 -6.04 -30.28
N GLU A 301 5.59 -6.61 -31.04
CA GLU A 301 4.88 -5.87 -32.10
C GLU A 301 3.97 -4.77 -31.53
N GLN A 302 3.29 -5.04 -30.43
CA GLN A 302 2.51 -4.02 -29.72
C GLN A 302 3.40 -2.86 -29.25
N TYR A 303 4.55 -3.15 -28.66
CA TYR A 303 5.48 -2.13 -28.19
C TYR A 303 6.09 -1.33 -29.35
N ARG A 304 6.37 -1.98 -30.49
CA ARG A 304 6.77 -1.28 -31.72
C ARG A 304 5.69 -0.32 -32.20
N GLY A 305 4.42 -0.74 -32.18
CA GLY A 305 3.29 0.13 -32.51
C GLY A 305 3.18 1.35 -31.59
N VAL A 306 3.39 1.17 -30.28
CA VAL A 306 3.44 2.28 -29.31
C VAL A 306 4.59 3.24 -29.62
N LEU A 307 5.78 2.72 -29.90
CA LEU A 307 6.97 3.52 -30.25
C LEU A 307 6.85 4.22 -31.62
N ASP A 308 5.97 3.76 -32.50
CA ASP A 308 5.71 4.37 -33.79
C ASP A 308 4.66 5.50 -33.76
N THR A 309 4.11 5.80 -32.58
CA THR A 309 3.18 6.92 -32.41
C THR A 309 3.88 8.27 -32.61
N ASP A 310 3.09 9.27 -33.04
CA ASP A 310 3.54 10.66 -33.19
C ASP A 310 4.21 11.20 -31.92
N PHE A 311 3.78 10.73 -30.75
CA PHE A 311 4.37 11.10 -29.46
C PHE A 311 5.87 10.81 -29.40
N PHE A 312 6.29 9.56 -29.63
CA PHE A 312 7.72 9.21 -29.52
C PHE A 312 8.56 9.83 -30.65
N MET A 313 7.96 10.07 -31.81
CA MET A 313 8.61 10.82 -32.89
C MET A 313 8.82 12.30 -32.52
N ALA A 314 7.86 12.91 -31.84
CA ALA A 314 7.94 14.28 -31.35
C ALA A 314 8.90 14.42 -30.16
N VAL A 315 8.93 13.43 -29.27
CA VAL A 315 9.87 13.36 -28.14
C VAL A 315 11.31 13.36 -28.66
N ASP A 316 11.65 12.55 -29.66
CA ASP A 316 13.02 12.56 -30.23
C ASP A 316 13.36 13.89 -30.96
N LYS A 317 12.34 14.66 -31.35
CA LYS A 317 12.47 15.96 -32.05
C LYS A 317 11.96 17.14 -31.21
N ASN A 318 12.10 17.07 -29.89
CA ASN A 318 11.44 17.98 -28.96
C ASN A 318 12.00 19.42 -28.97
N GLY A 319 13.23 19.64 -29.44
CA GLY A 319 13.87 20.96 -29.53
C GLY A 319 14.44 21.54 -28.22
N PHE A 320 14.28 20.84 -27.08
CA PHE A 320 14.85 21.19 -25.78
C PHE A 320 16.14 20.43 -25.50
N VAL A 321 16.14 19.11 -25.75
CA VAL A 321 17.27 18.21 -25.53
C VAL A 321 17.34 17.17 -26.64
N ASP A 322 18.56 16.81 -27.03
CA ASP A 322 18.77 15.70 -27.96
C ASP A 322 18.39 14.38 -27.26
N THR A 323 17.41 13.68 -27.82
CA THR A 323 16.98 12.37 -27.34
C THR A 323 16.91 11.39 -28.51
N ASN A 324 17.11 10.11 -28.22
CA ASN A 324 17.05 9.05 -29.21
C ASN A 324 16.29 7.84 -28.65
N ILE A 325 15.23 8.14 -27.90
CA ILE A 325 14.43 7.19 -27.13
C ILE A 325 13.81 6.16 -28.07
N ARG A 326 13.19 6.61 -29.16
CA ARG A 326 12.48 5.73 -30.09
C ARG A 326 13.43 4.76 -30.77
N ALA A 327 14.51 5.26 -31.37
CA ALA A 327 15.43 4.40 -32.11
C ALA A 327 16.14 3.39 -31.18
N THR A 328 16.52 3.82 -29.96
CA THR A 328 17.14 2.95 -28.96
C THR A 328 16.20 1.83 -28.55
N ALA A 329 14.92 2.15 -28.31
CA ALA A 329 13.90 1.17 -27.96
C ALA A 329 13.60 0.19 -29.10
N LEU A 330 13.46 0.69 -30.34
CA LEU A 330 13.22 -0.15 -31.51
C LEU A 330 14.37 -1.12 -31.79
N ASN A 331 15.62 -0.66 -31.64
CA ASN A 331 16.80 -1.52 -31.76
C ASN A 331 16.79 -2.64 -30.71
N ALA A 332 16.52 -2.31 -29.45
CA ALA A 332 16.42 -3.31 -28.39
C ALA A 332 15.31 -4.34 -28.66
N LEU A 333 14.14 -3.90 -29.15
CA LEU A 333 13.05 -4.80 -29.55
C LEU A 333 13.40 -5.68 -30.75
N GLN A 334 14.22 -5.16 -31.68
CA GLN A 334 14.75 -5.95 -32.79
C GLN A 334 15.71 -7.04 -32.30
N GLU A 335 16.59 -6.73 -31.34
CA GLU A 335 17.47 -7.74 -30.72
C GLU A 335 16.67 -8.81 -29.98
N VAL A 336 15.61 -8.43 -29.25
CA VAL A 336 14.68 -9.38 -28.63
C VAL A 336 14.03 -10.27 -29.68
N SER A 337 13.54 -9.69 -30.79
CA SER A 337 12.93 -10.44 -31.89
C SER A 337 13.89 -11.43 -32.52
N ALA A 338 15.16 -11.05 -32.71
CA ALA A 338 16.19 -11.94 -33.25
C ALA A 338 16.40 -13.16 -32.35
N VAL A 339 16.40 -12.98 -31.03
CA VAL A 339 16.50 -14.09 -30.06
C VAL A 339 15.26 -14.96 -30.03
N LEU A 340 14.06 -14.39 -30.18
CA LEU A 340 12.82 -15.17 -30.25
C LEU A 340 12.76 -16.06 -31.50
N ASN A 341 13.39 -15.63 -32.59
CA ASN A 341 13.40 -16.32 -33.88
C ASN A 341 14.57 -17.31 -34.07
N ALA A 342 15.55 -17.30 -33.17
CA ALA A 342 16.64 -18.28 -33.13
C ALA A 342 16.17 -19.62 -32.55
#